data_AF-A0AAD7A668-F1
#
_entry.id   AF-A0AAD7A668-F1
#
_cell.length_a   1.000
_cell.length_b   1.000
_cell.length_c   1.000
_cell.angle_alpha   90.00
_cell.angle_beta   90.00
_cell.angle_gamma   90.00
#
_symmetry.space_group_name_H-M   'P 1'
#
loop_
_entity.id
_entity.type
_entity.pdbx_description
1 polymer ?
#
loop_
_entity_poly.entity_id
_entity_poly.type
_entity_poly.pdbx_seq_one_letter_code
_entity_poly.pdbx_strand_id
1 'polypeptide(L)'
;MTTIEMRYGIHQWQCKFSLPTAMTKAKKTRKFATVKRMLNPNDIRLKENQLKQKLKEEKEKEQAVRRIPQVASSMFLAHNAALVPPYRVLIDTNFINFSLQNKLELVSGMMDCLYAKCIPCITDCVMAELEKLGHRYRVALRIARDPRFERLTCTHGGTYADDCLVQRVTAHKCYIVATCDRELRRRIRQIPGVPLMYVVRKRYAIERLPDQGAPA
;
A
#
# COMPACT_ATOMS: atom_id res chain seq x y z
N MET A 1 96.05 -66.09 -37.20
CA MET A 1 97.21 -65.18 -37.34
C MET A 1 96.83 -63.88 -36.68
N THR A 2 97.03 -63.80 -35.37
CA THR A 2 98.13 -63.03 -34.74
C THR A 2 97.93 -61.53 -34.88
N THR A 3 97.40 -60.96 -33.77
CA THR A 3 97.89 -59.76 -33.07
C THR A 3 98.74 -58.79 -33.87
N ILE A 4 98.44 -57.49 -33.74
CA ILE A 4 99.37 -56.47 -33.20
C ILE A 4 98.56 -55.19 -32.96
N GLU A 5 98.40 -54.84 -31.68
CA GLU A 5 98.21 -53.47 -31.23
C GLU A 5 99.50 -52.68 -31.52
N MET A 6 99.38 -51.49 -32.11
CA MET A 6 100.33 -50.42 -31.83
C MET A 6 99.60 -49.10 -31.62
N ARG A 7 99.69 -48.65 -30.37
CA ARG A 7 99.42 -47.29 -29.87
C ARG A 7 100.19 -46.25 -30.69
N TYR A 8 99.60 -45.05 -30.80
CA TYR A 8 100.20 -43.71 -30.68
C TYR A 8 99.08 -42.76 -31.17
N GLY A 9 98.22 -42.20 -30.31
CA GLY A 9 98.52 -41.05 -29.46
C GLY A 9 98.53 -39.78 -30.32
N ILE A 10 97.49 -38.94 -30.23
CA ILE A 10 97.49 -37.46 -30.35
C ILE A 10 96.04 -36.94 -30.15
N HIS A 11 95.85 -36.25 -29.02
CA HIS A 11 94.94 -35.13 -28.77
C HIS A 11 93.50 -35.16 -29.32
N GLN A 12 92.63 -35.71 -28.47
CA GLN A 12 91.37 -35.12 -28.03
C GLN A 12 91.18 -33.62 -28.33
N TRP A 13 90.32 -33.28 -29.30
CA TRP A 13 89.45 -32.08 -29.25
C TRP A 13 88.07 -32.44 -29.82
N GLN A 14 87.26 -33.09 -28.99
CA GLN A 14 85.81 -33.05 -29.17
C GLN A 14 85.36 -31.61 -28.88
N CYS A 15 85.07 -30.83 -29.91
CA CYS A 15 84.26 -29.62 -29.72
C CYS A 15 82.79 -30.05 -29.54
N LYS A 16 82.50 -30.76 -28.45
CA LYS A 16 81.13 -30.92 -27.94
C LYS A 16 80.78 -29.62 -27.24
N PHE A 17 80.15 -28.73 -27.97
CA PHE A 17 79.48 -27.56 -27.38
C PHE A 17 78.25 -28.07 -26.59
N SER A 18 78.48 -28.67 -25.43
CA SER A 18 77.40 -28.98 -24.48
C SER A 18 77.05 -27.68 -23.76
N LEU A 19 76.14 -26.92 -24.35
CA LEU A 19 75.46 -25.83 -23.65
C LEU A 19 74.85 -26.40 -22.35
N PRO A 20 75.10 -25.79 -21.18
CA PRO A 20 74.37 -26.14 -19.98
C PRO A 20 72.90 -25.76 -20.22
N THR A 21 72.05 -26.76 -20.41
CA THR A 21 70.59 -26.58 -20.39
C THR A 21 70.18 -26.29 -18.96
N ALA A 22 70.43 -25.05 -18.52
CA ALA A 22 69.72 -24.49 -17.40
C ALA A 22 68.24 -24.51 -17.77
N MET A 23 67.48 -25.46 -17.20
CA MET A 23 66.02 -25.45 -17.24
C MET A 23 65.56 -24.16 -16.57
N THR A 24 65.46 -23.08 -17.35
CA THR A 24 64.87 -21.84 -16.91
C THR A 24 63.37 -22.12 -16.72
N LYS A 25 62.89 -21.98 -15.48
CA LYS A 25 61.47 -22.17 -15.13
C LYS A 25 60.60 -21.44 -16.16
N ALA A 26 59.58 -22.12 -16.70
CA ALA A 26 58.64 -21.55 -17.65
C ALA A 26 58.11 -20.21 -17.09
N LYS A 27 58.38 -19.11 -17.82
CA LYS A 27 57.98 -17.77 -17.40
C LYS A 27 56.46 -17.69 -17.43
N LYS A 28 55.82 -17.34 -16.32
CA LYS A 28 54.36 -17.09 -16.28
C LYS A 28 54.01 -16.05 -17.34
N THR A 29 53.23 -16.45 -18.32
CA THR A 29 52.78 -15.57 -19.40
C THR A 29 51.85 -14.51 -18.85
N ARG A 30 52.05 -13.25 -19.28
CA ARG A 30 51.19 -12.14 -18.89
C ARG A 30 49.83 -12.31 -19.55
N LYS A 31 48.75 -12.07 -18.81
CA LYS A 31 47.40 -12.08 -19.35
C LYS A 31 47.21 -10.85 -20.24
N PHE A 32 46.60 -11.02 -21.41
CA PHE A 32 46.22 -9.92 -22.30
C PHE A 32 45.09 -9.09 -21.65
N ALA A 33 45.14 -7.76 -21.85
CA ALA A 33 44.13 -6.80 -21.38
C ALA A 33 43.83 -6.81 -19.86
N THR A 34 44.84 -7.01 -19.00
CA THR A 34 44.66 -6.83 -17.55
C THR A 34 44.37 -5.38 -17.20
N VAL A 35 43.13 -5.12 -16.77
CA VAL A 35 42.70 -3.83 -16.21
C VAL A 35 42.84 -3.81 -14.69
N LYS A 36 42.94 -2.61 -14.12
CA LYS A 36 42.86 -2.40 -12.67
C LYS A 36 41.49 -2.85 -12.18
N ARG A 37 41.44 -3.59 -11.06
CA ARG A 37 40.16 -3.98 -10.45
C ARG A 37 39.43 -2.72 -9.99
N MET A 38 38.31 -2.43 -10.64
CA MET A 38 37.38 -1.37 -10.26
C MET A 38 36.22 -1.99 -9.46
N LEU A 39 35.53 -1.16 -8.67
CA LEU A 39 34.34 -1.60 -7.96
C LEU A 39 33.25 -1.97 -8.96
N ASN A 40 32.68 -3.16 -8.82
CA ASN A 40 31.58 -3.61 -9.66
C ASN A 40 30.30 -2.87 -9.25
N PRO A 41 29.51 -2.29 -10.18
CA PRO A 41 28.21 -1.69 -9.86
C PRO A 41 27.22 -2.65 -9.18
N ASN A 42 27.42 -3.96 -9.32
CA ASN A 42 26.60 -5.00 -8.65
C ASN A 42 27.20 -5.51 -7.33
N ASP A 43 28.15 -4.79 -6.72
CA ASP A 43 28.73 -5.20 -5.44
C ASP A 43 27.70 -5.13 -4.30
N ILE A 44 27.70 -6.15 -3.43
CA ILE A 44 26.81 -6.31 -2.28
C ILE A 44 27.08 -5.23 -1.22
N ARG A 45 28.25 -4.59 -1.24
CA ARG A 45 28.61 -3.49 -0.33
C ARG A 45 27.93 -2.16 -0.67
N LEU A 46 27.44 -2.00 -1.90
CA LEU A 46 26.73 -0.78 -2.30
C LEU A 46 25.37 -0.71 -1.59
N LYS A 47 25.09 0.42 -0.93
CA LYS A 47 23.82 0.64 -0.21
C LYS A 47 22.59 0.42 -1.11
N GLU A 48 22.66 0.84 -2.36
CA GLU A 48 21.57 0.66 -3.33
C GLU A 48 21.26 -0.81 -3.59
N ASN A 49 22.29 -1.67 -3.67
CA ASN A 49 22.10 -3.11 -3.91
C ASN A 49 21.56 -3.82 -2.67
N GLN A 50 21.98 -3.40 -1.46
CA GLN A 50 21.42 -3.89 -0.20
C GLN A 50 19.95 -3.50 -0.05
N LEU A 51 19.57 -2.27 -0.39
CA LEU A 51 18.17 -1.83 -0.40
C LEU A 51 17.35 -2.65 -1.41
N LYS A 52 17.88 -2.89 -2.61
CA LYS A 52 17.23 -3.73 -3.63
C LYS A 52 17.06 -5.18 -3.15
N GLN A 53 18.03 -5.75 -2.44
CA GLN A 53 17.94 -7.10 -1.87
C GLN A 53 16.89 -7.15 -0.75
N LYS A 54 16.91 -6.21 0.19
CA LYS A 54 15.91 -6.12 1.27
C LYS A 54 14.49 -5.98 0.73
N LEU A 55 14.28 -5.10 -0.24
CA LEU A 55 12.97 -4.94 -0.90
C LEU A 55 12.52 -6.20 -1.64
N LYS A 56 13.45 -6.97 -2.22
CA LYS A 56 13.11 -8.27 -2.83
C LYS A 56 12.70 -9.29 -1.78
N GLU A 57 13.47 -9.42 -0.70
CA GLU A 57 13.15 -10.33 0.39
C GLU A 57 11.83 -9.97 1.08
N GLU A 58 11.55 -8.69 1.30
CA GLU A 58 10.27 -8.20 1.85
C GLU A 58 9.11 -8.58 0.93
N LYS A 59 9.24 -8.35 -0.39
CA LYS A 59 8.23 -8.74 -1.38
C LYS A 59 8.03 -10.26 -1.44
N GLU A 60 9.10 -11.04 -1.39
CA GLU A 60 9.03 -12.50 -1.38
C GLU A 60 8.34 -13.01 -0.11
N LYS A 61 8.62 -12.41 1.05
CA LYS A 61 7.94 -12.72 2.31
C LYS A 61 6.46 -12.34 2.27
N GLU A 62 6.11 -11.21 1.68
CA GLU A 62 4.70 -10.80 1.51
C GLU A 62 3.96 -11.72 0.54
N GLN A 63 4.58 -12.13 -0.56
CA GLN A 63 3.99 -13.04 -1.55
C GLN A 63 3.82 -14.46 -1.02
N ALA A 64 4.73 -14.92 -0.15
CA ALA A 64 4.62 -16.24 0.48
C ALA A 64 3.40 -16.35 1.41
N VAL A 65 2.93 -15.24 1.98
CA VAL A 65 1.79 -15.22 2.91
C VAL A 65 0.49 -14.90 2.15
N ARG A 66 -0.28 -15.92 1.80
CA ARG A 66 -1.62 -15.74 1.21
C ARG A 66 -2.65 -15.32 2.26
N ARG A 67 -2.84 -14.02 2.43
CA ARG A 67 -3.88 -13.47 3.32
C ARG A 67 -5.23 -13.43 2.60
N ILE A 68 -6.08 -14.42 2.86
CA ILE A 68 -7.48 -14.40 2.42
C ILE A 68 -8.30 -13.72 3.53
N PRO A 69 -8.87 -12.53 3.30
CA PRO A 69 -9.71 -11.89 4.31
C PRO A 69 -10.96 -12.76 4.53
N GLN A 70 -11.20 -13.12 5.79
CA GLN A 70 -12.43 -13.82 6.17
C GLN A 70 -13.62 -12.85 6.04
N VAL A 71 -14.75 -13.34 5.55
CA VAL A 71 -15.98 -12.56 5.47
C VAL A 71 -16.54 -12.39 6.88
N ALA A 72 -17.01 -11.18 7.21
CA ALA A 72 -17.62 -10.90 8.52
C ALA A 72 -18.84 -11.79 8.78
N SER A 73 -18.96 -12.32 10.00
CA SER A 73 -20.05 -13.21 10.42
C SER A 73 -21.44 -12.56 10.39
N SER A 74 -21.50 -11.22 10.49
CA SER A 74 -22.75 -10.45 10.44
C SER A 74 -23.40 -10.38 9.05
N MET A 75 -22.69 -10.84 8.02
CA MET A 75 -23.14 -10.78 6.63
C MET A 75 -23.85 -12.08 6.26
N PHE A 76 -25.14 -12.00 5.97
CA PHE A 76 -25.86 -13.05 5.25
C PHE A 76 -25.87 -12.70 3.76
N LEU A 77 -24.95 -13.31 3.00
CA LEU A 77 -24.70 -12.96 1.60
C LEU A 77 -24.33 -11.47 1.46
N ALA A 78 -25.25 -10.67 0.90
CA ALA A 78 -25.09 -9.22 0.74
C ALA A 78 -25.83 -8.41 1.82
N HIS A 79 -26.67 -9.06 2.62
CA HIS A 79 -27.46 -8.42 3.68
C HIS A 79 -26.65 -8.36 4.97
N ASN A 80 -26.71 -7.22 5.66
CA ASN A 80 -26.00 -6.98 6.90
C ASN A 80 -26.98 -6.94 8.07
N ALA A 81 -27.06 -8.03 8.83
CA ALA A 81 -27.98 -8.16 9.95
C ALA A 81 -27.52 -7.40 11.22
N ALA A 82 -26.28 -6.88 11.23
CA ALA A 82 -25.73 -6.18 12.39
C ALA A 82 -26.11 -4.69 12.47
N LEU A 83 -26.80 -4.15 11.46
CA LEU A 83 -27.27 -2.78 11.48
C LEU A 83 -28.57 -2.71 12.29
N VAL A 84 -28.41 -2.48 13.60
CA VAL A 84 -29.51 -2.28 14.54
C VAL A 84 -29.48 -0.84 15.05
N PRO A 85 -30.62 -0.17 15.25
CA PRO A 85 -30.66 1.13 15.93
C PRO A 85 -29.97 1.07 17.30
N PRO A 86 -29.14 2.06 17.68
CA PRO A 86 -28.89 3.34 17.02
C PRO A 86 -27.93 3.25 15.83
N TYR A 87 -28.32 3.85 14.70
CA TYR A 87 -27.49 3.86 13.50
C TYR A 87 -26.33 4.83 13.63
N ARG A 88 -25.11 4.37 13.35
CA ARG A 88 -23.92 5.20 13.25
C ARG A 88 -23.69 5.62 11.80
N VAL A 89 -23.70 6.93 11.56
CA VAL A 89 -23.57 7.48 10.20
C VAL A 89 -22.24 8.20 10.07
N LEU A 90 -21.35 7.71 9.22
CA LEU A 90 -20.12 8.41 8.85
C LEU A 90 -20.42 9.55 7.90
N ILE A 91 -20.00 10.76 8.26
CA ILE A 91 -20.27 11.98 7.49
C ILE A 91 -19.02 12.42 6.73
N ASP A 92 -19.25 12.79 5.48
CA ASP A 92 -18.28 13.38 4.57
C ASP A 92 -18.39 14.92 4.50
N THR A 93 -17.32 15.62 4.11
CA THR A 93 -17.26 17.09 4.07
C THR A 93 -18.28 17.67 3.08
N ASN A 94 -18.37 17.07 1.89
CA ASN A 94 -19.29 17.49 0.85
C ASN A 94 -20.74 17.30 1.27
N PHE A 95 -21.05 16.25 2.04
CA PHE A 95 -22.40 16.02 2.55
C PHE A 95 -22.88 17.14 3.49
N ILE A 96 -22.00 17.65 4.36
CA ILE A 96 -22.29 18.79 5.23
C ILE A 96 -22.57 20.04 4.40
N ASN A 97 -21.77 20.27 3.36
CA ASN A 97 -21.92 21.43 2.47
C ASN A 97 -23.25 21.40 1.71
N PHE A 98 -23.62 20.25 1.16
CA PHE A 98 -24.91 20.09 0.49
C PHE A 98 -26.10 20.19 1.46
N SER A 99 -25.95 19.72 2.69
CA SER A 99 -26.99 19.85 3.72
C SER A 99 -27.21 21.32 4.09
N LEU A 100 -26.14 22.09 4.24
CA LEU A 100 -26.20 23.54 4.48
C LEU A 100 -26.83 24.31 3.34
N GLN A 101 -26.46 24.01 2.09
CA GLN A 101 -27.05 24.65 0.90
C GLN A 101 -28.56 24.43 0.82
N ASN A 102 -29.01 23.21 1.15
CA ASN A 102 -30.44 22.85 1.12
C ASN A 102 -31.18 23.23 2.41
N LYS A 103 -30.50 23.83 3.39
CA LYS A 103 -31.04 24.25 4.70
C LYS A 103 -31.62 23.07 5.50
N LEU A 104 -30.95 21.93 5.45
CA LEU A 104 -31.33 20.73 6.19
C LEU A 104 -30.55 20.66 7.51
N GLU A 105 -31.27 20.38 8.60
CA GLU A 105 -30.63 20.02 9.86
C GLU A 105 -30.20 18.54 9.79
N LEU A 106 -28.90 18.29 9.93
CA LEU A 106 -28.31 16.96 9.78
C LEU A 106 -29.01 15.92 10.65
N VAL A 107 -29.05 16.13 11.97
CA VAL A 107 -29.56 15.12 12.91
C VAL A 107 -31.05 14.81 12.67
N SER A 108 -31.88 15.85 12.54
CA SER A 108 -33.31 15.69 12.26
C SER A 108 -33.53 14.98 10.93
N GLY A 109 -32.89 15.44 9.85
CA GLY A 109 -33.08 14.84 8.54
C GLY A 109 -32.65 13.36 8.49
N MET A 110 -31.61 12.98 9.23
CA MET A 110 -31.19 11.58 9.33
C MET A 110 -32.22 10.72 10.07
N MET A 111 -32.79 11.24 11.16
CA MET A 111 -33.86 10.56 11.89
C MET A 111 -35.12 10.42 11.03
N ASP A 112 -35.47 11.43 10.25
CA ASP A 112 -36.63 11.39 9.34
C ASP A 112 -36.45 10.38 8.20
N CYS A 113 -35.20 10.15 7.76
CA CYS A 113 -34.87 9.20 6.68
C CYS A 113 -34.83 7.75 7.16
N LEU A 114 -34.28 7.51 8.35
CA LEU A 114 -34.04 6.18 8.90
C LEU A 114 -35.14 5.72 9.88
N TYR A 115 -36.06 6.62 10.25
CA TYR A 115 -37.13 6.40 11.26
C TYR A 115 -36.61 5.85 12.59
N ALA A 116 -35.33 6.11 12.91
CA ALA A 116 -34.65 5.57 14.06
C ALA A 116 -33.63 6.57 14.61
N LYS A 117 -33.15 6.33 15.83
CA LYS A 117 -32.10 7.15 16.45
C LYS A 117 -30.80 7.03 15.66
N CYS A 118 -30.28 8.17 15.22
CA CYS A 118 -29.04 8.24 14.46
C CYS A 118 -27.96 8.99 15.26
N ILE A 119 -26.76 8.44 15.29
CA ILE A 119 -25.57 9.06 15.86
C ILE A 119 -24.65 9.41 14.69
N PRO A 120 -24.50 10.70 14.37
CA PRO A 120 -23.57 11.09 13.34
C PRO A 120 -22.14 11.05 13.85
N CYS A 121 -21.26 10.46 13.05
CA CYS A 121 -19.86 10.25 13.35
C CYS A 121 -19.00 11.03 12.35
N ILE A 122 -18.05 11.81 12.84
CA ILE A 122 -17.10 12.57 12.02
C ILE A 122 -15.71 12.02 12.29
N THR A 123 -14.94 11.80 11.22
CA THR A 123 -13.55 11.36 11.34
C THR A 123 -12.61 12.55 11.43
N ASP A 124 -11.46 12.38 12.09
CA ASP A 124 -10.43 13.42 12.17
C ASP A 124 -9.98 13.94 10.79
N CYS A 125 -9.97 13.08 9.78
CA CYS A 125 -9.56 13.47 8.42
C CYS A 125 -10.57 14.40 7.75
N VAL A 126 -11.86 14.10 7.88
CA VAL A 126 -12.96 14.97 7.41
C VAL A 126 -12.89 16.31 8.16
N MET A 127 -12.59 16.28 9.46
CA MET A 127 -12.41 17.51 10.24
C MET A 127 -11.23 18.34 9.74
N ALA A 128 -10.09 17.70 9.47
CA ALA A 128 -8.90 18.37 8.91
C ALA A 128 -9.16 18.94 7.50
N GLU A 129 -9.94 18.25 6.66
CA GLU A 129 -10.35 18.76 5.35
C GLU A 129 -11.22 20.01 5.48
N LEU A 130 -12.19 20.03 6.40
CA LEU A 130 -13.01 21.22 6.67
C LEU A 130 -12.16 22.42 7.12
N GLU A 131 -11.14 22.18 7.94
CA GLU A 131 -10.22 23.23 8.38
C GLU A 131 -9.36 23.78 7.22
N LYS A 132 -8.94 22.92 6.29
CA LYS A 132 -8.20 23.32 5.08
C LYS A 132 -9.03 24.15 4.10
N LEU A 133 -10.33 23.87 3.99
CA LEU A 133 -11.23 24.60 3.08
C LEU A 133 -11.48 26.07 3.53
N GLY A 134 -11.12 26.42 4.77
CA GLY A 134 -10.97 27.80 5.25
C GLY A 134 -12.28 28.53 5.56
N HIS A 135 -12.26 29.86 5.43
CA HIS A 135 -13.30 30.76 5.95
C HIS A 135 -14.71 30.52 5.38
N ARG A 136 -14.82 30.07 4.11
CA ARG A 136 -16.10 29.78 3.45
C ARG A 136 -16.91 28.70 4.16
N TYR A 137 -16.22 27.79 4.85
CA TYR A 137 -16.83 26.62 5.50
C TYR A 137 -16.84 26.74 7.03
N ARG A 138 -16.70 27.96 7.57
CA ARG A 138 -16.73 28.21 9.02
C ARG A 138 -18.04 27.76 9.68
N VAL A 139 -19.16 27.84 8.97
CA VAL A 139 -20.47 27.37 9.46
C VAL A 139 -20.46 25.83 9.55
N ALA A 140 -19.97 25.14 8.53
CA ALA A 140 -19.82 23.69 8.54
C ALA A 140 -18.90 23.22 9.68
N LEU A 141 -17.79 23.93 9.91
CA LEU A 141 -16.87 23.63 11.01
C LEU A 141 -17.52 23.77 12.39
N ARG A 142 -18.40 24.76 12.59
CA ARG A 142 -19.14 24.91 13.86
C ARG A 142 -20.07 23.73 14.08
N ILE A 143 -20.83 23.35 13.06
CA ILE A 143 -21.76 22.21 13.12
C ILE A 143 -21.00 20.91 13.39
N ALA A 144 -19.89 20.68 12.70
CA ALA A 144 -19.04 19.50 12.91
C ALA A 144 -18.46 19.42 14.34
N ARG A 145 -18.36 20.55 15.05
CA ARG A 145 -17.87 20.59 16.44
C ARG A 145 -18.96 20.39 17.48
N ASP A 146 -20.24 20.33 17.08
CA ASP A 146 -21.35 20.16 18.02
C ASP A 146 -21.24 18.84 18.79
N PRO A 147 -21.65 18.80 20.08
CA PRO A 147 -21.52 17.61 20.93
C PRO A 147 -22.45 16.46 20.52
N ARG A 148 -23.40 16.70 19.62
CA ARG A 148 -24.27 15.67 19.05
C ARG A 148 -23.50 14.74 18.10
N PHE A 149 -22.34 15.16 17.60
CA PHE A 149 -21.49 14.38 16.71
C PHE A 149 -20.45 13.59 17.52
N GLU A 150 -20.35 12.31 17.24
CA GLU A 150 -19.29 11.46 17.77
C GLU A 150 -18.01 11.66 16.93
N ARG A 151 -16.90 11.97 17.58
CA ARG A 151 -15.61 12.11 16.90
C ARG A 151 -14.87 10.78 16.89
N LEU A 152 -14.46 10.34 15.71
CA LEU A 152 -13.73 9.09 15.50
C LEU A 152 -12.27 9.38 15.17
N THR A 153 -11.39 8.86 16.02
CA THR A 153 -9.95 9.04 15.84
C THR A 153 -9.41 8.20 14.69
N CYS A 154 -8.46 8.77 13.95
CA CYS A 154 -7.86 8.12 12.78
C CYS A 154 -6.37 7.80 13.01
N THR A 155 -5.93 6.61 12.60
CA THR A 155 -4.57 6.08 12.81
C THR A 155 -3.76 5.95 11.51
N HIS A 156 -4.00 6.82 10.52
CA HIS A 156 -3.24 6.82 9.27
C HIS A 156 -2.52 8.15 9.06
N GLY A 157 -1.41 8.10 8.32
CA GLY A 157 -0.69 9.29 7.88
C GLY A 157 -1.40 9.95 6.69
N GLY A 158 -1.50 11.28 6.71
CA GLY A 158 -2.19 12.06 5.68
C GLY A 158 -3.63 12.41 6.04
N THR A 159 -4.29 13.16 5.15
CA THR A 159 -5.63 13.71 5.38
C THR A 159 -6.52 13.47 4.17
N TYR A 160 -6.55 12.24 3.66
CA TYR A 160 -7.44 11.89 2.56
C TYR A 160 -8.65 11.15 3.13
N ALA A 161 -9.77 11.86 3.27
CA ALA A 161 -10.96 11.35 3.95
C ALA A 161 -11.59 10.17 3.21
N ASP A 162 -11.60 10.18 1.88
CA ASP A 162 -12.20 9.11 1.08
C ASP A 162 -11.62 7.73 1.41
N ASP A 163 -10.29 7.60 1.40
CA ASP A 163 -9.63 6.33 1.69
C ASP A 163 -9.81 5.92 3.15
N CYS A 164 -9.81 6.90 4.07
CA CYS A 164 -10.13 6.65 5.47
C CYS A 164 -11.52 6.05 5.64
N LEU A 165 -12.53 6.63 4.98
CA LEU A 165 -13.90 6.16 5.04
C LEU A 165 -14.03 4.76 4.45
N VAL A 166 -13.43 4.51 3.28
CA VAL A 166 -13.43 3.19 2.63
C VAL A 166 -12.76 2.13 3.50
N GLN A 167 -11.59 2.42 4.06
CA GLN A 167 -10.87 1.48 4.94
C GLN A 167 -11.65 1.17 6.22
N ARG A 168 -12.22 2.20 6.86
CA ARG A 168 -13.00 2.05 8.10
C ARG A 168 -14.25 1.20 7.87
N VAL A 169 -14.97 1.45 6.80
CA VAL A 169 -16.19 0.72 6.42
C VAL A 169 -15.88 -0.72 6.00
N THR A 170 -14.74 -0.94 5.35
CA THR A 170 -14.28 -2.28 4.97
C THR A 170 -13.93 -3.11 6.20
N ALA A 171 -13.25 -2.50 7.18
CA ALA A 171 -12.89 -3.16 8.44
C ALA A 171 -14.12 -3.40 9.33
N HIS A 172 -14.99 -2.40 9.44
CA HIS A 172 -16.17 -2.45 10.29
C HIS A 172 -17.41 -2.08 9.49
N LYS A 173 -18.22 -3.10 9.18
CA LYS A 173 -19.47 -2.93 8.42
C LYS A 173 -20.64 -2.43 9.27
N CYS A 174 -20.39 -1.75 10.39
CA CYS A 174 -21.43 -1.25 11.30
C CYS A 174 -21.78 0.23 11.08
N TYR A 175 -21.44 0.78 9.93
CA TYR A 175 -21.63 2.19 9.59
C TYR A 175 -22.49 2.37 8.35
N ILE A 176 -23.29 3.42 8.37
CA ILE A 176 -23.94 4.01 7.20
C ILE A 176 -23.02 5.13 6.71
N VAL A 177 -22.81 5.27 5.40
CA VAL A 177 -21.98 6.35 4.87
C VAL A 177 -22.85 7.43 4.23
N ALA A 178 -22.70 8.67 4.69
CA ALA A 178 -23.36 9.84 4.15
C ALA A 178 -22.41 10.62 3.23
N THR A 179 -22.59 10.48 1.91
CA THR A 179 -21.75 11.17 0.91
C THR A 179 -22.54 11.49 -0.36
N CYS A 180 -22.21 12.64 -0.94
CA CYS A 180 -22.74 13.08 -2.23
C CYS A 180 -21.75 12.84 -3.38
N ASP A 181 -20.53 12.38 -3.11
CA ASP A 181 -19.52 12.22 -4.15
C ASP A 181 -19.79 11.02 -5.04
N ARG A 182 -19.69 11.23 -6.36
CA ARG A 182 -19.97 10.17 -7.32
C ARG A 182 -18.93 9.06 -7.27
N GLU A 183 -17.67 9.41 -7.05
CA GLU A 183 -16.55 8.47 -7.01
C GLU A 183 -16.50 7.67 -5.72
N LEU A 184 -16.69 8.32 -4.55
CA LEU A 184 -16.79 7.63 -3.28
C LEU A 184 -18.01 6.68 -3.23
N ARG A 185 -19.17 7.11 -3.76
CA ARG A 185 -20.34 6.22 -3.90
C ARG A 185 -20.06 5.00 -4.77
N ARG A 186 -19.30 5.14 -5.86
CA ARG A 186 -18.91 4.00 -6.70
C ARG A 186 -18.03 3.00 -5.94
N ARG A 187 -17.05 3.51 -5.19
CA ARG A 187 -16.16 2.68 -4.35
C ARG A 187 -16.94 1.92 -3.28
N ILE A 188 -17.81 2.60 -2.54
CA ILE A 188 -18.60 1.98 -1.45
C ILE A 188 -19.63 0.99 -2.00
N ARG A 189 -20.20 1.20 -3.19
CA ARG A 189 -21.11 0.23 -3.82
C ARG A 189 -20.47 -1.12 -4.12
N GLN A 190 -19.15 -1.19 -4.23
CA GLN A 190 -18.43 -2.47 -4.38
C GLN A 190 -18.37 -3.26 -3.07
N ILE A 191 -18.53 -2.59 -1.93
CA ILE A 191 -18.55 -3.22 -0.61
C ILE A 191 -19.99 -3.67 -0.30
N PRO A 192 -20.25 -4.97 -0.13
CA PRO A 192 -21.58 -5.45 0.24
C PRO A 192 -21.91 -5.15 1.70
N GLY A 193 -23.18 -4.88 1.98
CA GLY A 193 -23.72 -4.71 3.34
C GLY A 193 -23.57 -3.30 3.93
N VAL A 194 -23.12 -2.32 3.15
CA VAL A 194 -22.96 -0.94 3.59
C VAL A 194 -24.02 -0.06 2.91
N PRO A 195 -24.94 0.54 3.68
CA PRO A 195 -25.93 1.46 3.15
C PRO A 195 -25.31 2.85 2.89
N LEU A 196 -25.83 3.52 1.86
CA LEU A 196 -25.36 4.82 1.39
C LEU A 196 -26.47 5.85 1.53
N MET A 197 -26.20 6.95 2.21
CA MET A 197 -27.12 8.08 2.33
C MET A 197 -26.61 9.26 1.50
N TYR A 198 -27.50 9.92 0.77
CA TYR A 198 -27.19 11.05 -0.07
C TYR A 198 -28.32 12.09 -0.05
N VAL A 199 -27.99 13.33 -0.41
CA VAL A 199 -28.97 14.42 -0.45
C VAL A 199 -29.66 14.45 -1.81
N VAL A 200 -30.99 14.45 -1.82
CA VAL A 200 -31.81 14.68 -3.02
C VAL A 200 -32.75 15.83 -2.75
N ARG A 201 -32.53 16.95 -3.46
CA ARG A 201 -33.32 18.18 -3.28
C ARG A 201 -33.29 18.63 -1.80
N LYS A 202 -34.40 18.46 -1.08
CA LYS A 202 -34.57 18.84 0.33
C LYS A 202 -34.84 17.65 1.27
N ARG A 203 -34.46 16.44 0.88
CA ARG A 203 -34.61 15.23 1.70
C ARG A 203 -33.35 14.38 1.60
N TYR A 204 -33.07 13.59 2.64
CA TYR A 204 -32.09 12.53 2.55
C TYR A 204 -32.75 11.28 1.98
N ALA A 205 -32.04 10.64 1.08
CA ALA A 205 -32.41 9.36 0.51
C ALA A 205 -31.34 8.34 0.86
N ILE A 206 -31.73 7.09 1.03
CA ILE A 206 -30.82 5.99 1.34
C ILE A 206 -30.90 4.90 0.28
N GLU A 207 -29.75 4.36 -0.07
CA GLU A 207 -29.56 3.24 -0.98
C GLU A 207 -29.19 2.01 -0.15
N ARG A 208 -29.72 0.83 -0.54
CA ARG A 208 -29.35 -0.49 -0.01
C ARG A 208 -29.63 -0.73 1.48
N LEU A 209 -30.66 -0.10 2.06
CA LEU A 209 -31.17 -0.56 3.35
C LEU A 209 -32.19 -1.68 3.09
N PRO A 210 -31.94 -2.90 3.58
CA PRO A 210 -32.78 -4.05 3.24
C PRO A 210 -34.12 -4.10 4.00
N ASP A 211 -34.29 -3.25 5.01
CA ASP A 211 -35.49 -3.17 5.85
C ASP A 211 -36.41 -1.99 5.50
N GLN A 212 -36.18 -1.33 4.35
CA GLN A 212 -37.08 -0.25 3.93
C GLN A 212 -38.35 -0.79 3.28
N GLY A 213 -39.38 -0.98 4.12
CA GLY A 213 -40.76 -0.66 3.78
C GLY A 213 -40.95 0.85 3.59
N ALA A 214 -40.27 1.46 2.61
CA ALA A 214 -40.54 2.84 2.21
C ALA A 214 -41.70 2.84 1.20
N PRO A 215 -42.78 3.61 1.42
CA PRO A 215 -43.85 3.75 0.44
C PRO A 215 -43.34 4.47 -0.82
N ALA A 216 -43.86 4.02 -1.96
CA ALA A 216 -43.62 4.59 -3.28
C ALA A 216 -44.03 6.06 -3.40
#